data_AF-A0A4W3IG50-F1
#
_entry.id   AF-A0A4W3IG50-F1
#
_cell.length_a   1.000
_cell.length_b   1.000
_cell.length_c   1.000
_cell.angle_alpha   90.00
_cell.angle_beta   90.00
_cell.angle_gamma   90.00
#
_symmetry.space_group_name_H-M   'P 1'
#
loop_
_entity.id
_entity.type
_entity.pdbx_description
1 polymer ?
#
loop_
_entity_poly.entity_id
_entity_poly.type
_entity_poly.pdbx_seq_one_letter_code
_entity_poly.pdbx_strand_id
1 'polypeptide(L)'
;MEREIALLFTVLYIPQKSFIICIIIIIVVPLAVLSAPILHDSDPGSIYLKQSEGLRDAIRLSAIECQYQFRTERWNCSLEGRSSLLKIEFGNKLRFKETAFLFAISSAGLTHSLARACSSGRMERCTCDESPDLQNREAWQWGGCGDNLKYSIKFLKHFLGQRKASKDLRARVDMHNTNAGLKTTCKCHGVSGSCAVRTCWKQLSSFHETGHLLKLKYEAAVKVHSVTNDATGETELISPKRHSYTLKNHVPRTTDLVYIEDSPSFCRPSKYSPGTAGRTCSKETNCESMCCGQGYNTQSLLVTKACHCQVQWCCYVECQQCSQREEIYTCKH
;
A
#
# COMPACT_ATOMS: atom_id res chain seq x y z
N MET A 1 -2.34 -12.70 -41.74
CA MET A 1 -2.44 -12.70 -40.26
C MET A 1 -1.12 -12.35 -39.57
N GLU A 2 -0.20 -11.63 -40.24
CA GLU A 2 1.09 -11.19 -39.64
C GLU A 2 1.44 -9.73 -40.01
N ARG A 3 0.49 -8.94 -40.51
CA ARG A 3 0.75 -7.55 -40.96
C ARG A 3 0.01 -6.44 -40.21
N GLU A 4 -0.77 -6.75 -39.18
CA GLU A 4 -1.48 -5.71 -38.40
C GLU A 4 -0.96 -5.49 -36.97
N ILE A 5 0.08 -6.22 -36.54
CA ILE A 5 0.67 -6.05 -35.20
C ILE A 5 1.61 -4.81 -35.13
N ALA A 6 2.01 -4.25 -36.27
CA ALA A 6 2.96 -3.14 -36.33
C ALA A 6 2.35 -1.74 -36.12
N LEU A 7 1.02 -1.58 -36.21
CA LEU A 7 0.37 -0.25 -36.20
C LEU A 7 -0.14 0.22 -34.83
N LEU A 8 -0.15 -0.64 -33.81
CA LEU A 8 -0.55 -0.25 -32.44
C LEU A 8 0.61 0.28 -31.57
N PHE A 9 1.85 0.22 -32.06
CA PHE A 9 3.02 0.74 -31.35
C PHE A 9 3.35 2.21 -31.67
N THR A 10 2.67 2.86 -32.62
CA THR A 10 3.05 4.19 -33.14
C THR A 10 2.33 5.39 -32.53
N VAL A 11 1.40 5.24 -31.58
CA VAL A 11 0.65 6.41 -31.01
C VAL A 11 0.94 6.68 -29.50
N LEU A 12 1.98 6.10 -28.92
CA LEU A 12 2.45 6.51 -27.59
C LEU A 12 3.89 7.01 -27.66
N TYR A 13 4.09 8.15 -28.35
CA TYR A 13 5.26 8.98 -28.14
C TYR A 13 5.13 9.68 -26.78
N ILE A 14 5.43 8.95 -25.70
CA ILE A 14 5.56 9.51 -24.35
C ILE A 14 7.04 9.90 -24.17
N PRO A 15 7.38 11.20 -23.99
CA PRO A 15 8.76 11.63 -23.88
C PRO A 15 9.36 11.12 -22.57
N GLN A 16 10.35 10.21 -22.69
CA GLN A 16 11.51 9.86 -21.84
C GLN A 16 11.54 10.06 -20.30
N LYS A 17 10.46 10.42 -19.59
CA LYS A 17 10.46 10.57 -18.11
C LYS A 17 9.43 9.73 -17.35
N SER A 18 8.67 8.86 -18.02
CA SER A 18 7.56 8.12 -17.37
C SER A 18 7.51 6.62 -17.65
N PHE A 19 8.68 5.95 -17.76
CA PHE A 19 8.77 4.49 -17.87
C PHE A 19 8.17 3.73 -16.66
N ILE A 20 8.01 4.40 -15.52
CA ILE A 20 7.43 3.87 -14.28
C ILE A 20 5.92 3.54 -14.44
N ILE A 21 5.23 4.25 -15.32
CA ILE A 21 3.76 4.21 -15.42
C ILE A 21 3.28 3.06 -16.33
N CYS A 22 4.01 2.74 -17.41
CA CYS A 22 3.61 1.67 -18.33
C CYS A 22 3.78 0.27 -17.75
N ILE A 23 4.72 0.06 -16.82
CA ILE A 23 5.07 -1.29 -16.34
C ILE A 23 4.12 -1.78 -15.24
N ILE A 24 3.57 -0.88 -14.43
CA ILE A 24 2.61 -1.28 -13.38
C ILE A 24 1.25 -1.62 -14.00
N ILE A 25 0.88 -1.01 -15.12
CA ILE A 25 -0.30 -1.40 -15.91
C ILE A 25 -0.14 -2.83 -16.44
N ILE A 26 1.04 -3.21 -16.97
CA ILE A 26 1.28 -4.54 -17.53
C ILE A 26 1.33 -5.66 -16.45
N ILE A 27 1.65 -5.32 -15.21
CA ILE A 27 1.80 -6.30 -14.10
C ILE A 27 0.50 -6.49 -13.31
N VAL A 28 -0.34 -5.45 -13.25
CA VAL A 28 -1.55 -5.44 -12.41
C VAL A 28 -2.82 -5.62 -13.26
N VAL A 29 -2.75 -5.38 -14.57
CA VAL A 29 -3.80 -5.73 -15.53
C VAL A 29 -3.42 -7.05 -16.21
N PRO A 30 -4.08 -8.19 -15.92
CA PRO A 30 -3.83 -9.41 -16.67
C PRO A 30 -4.21 -9.18 -18.14
N LEU A 31 -3.56 -9.94 -19.04
CA LEU A 31 -3.88 -10.06 -20.49
C LEU A 31 -5.38 -10.22 -20.82
N ALA A 32 -6.25 -10.43 -19.83
CA ALA A 32 -7.71 -10.42 -19.94
C ALA A 32 -8.32 -9.08 -20.39
N VAL A 33 -7.62 -7.93 -20.25
CA VAL A 33 -8.11 -6.66 -20.84
C VAL A 33 -7.90 -6.61 -22.36
N LEU A 34 -7.00 -7.45 -22.91
CA LEU A 34 -6.80 -7.57 -24.35
C LEU A 34 -7.70 -8.63 -25.01
N SER A 35 -8.52 -9.37 -24.24
CA SER A 35 -9.31 -10.49 -24.78
C SER A 35 -10.74 -10.61 -24.23
N ALA A 36 -11.29 -9.57 -23.58
CA ALA A 36 -12.69 -9.60 -23.17
C ALA A 36 -13.61 -9.42 -24.40
N PRO A 37 -14.60 -10.32 -24.61
CA PRO A 37 -15.53 -10.21 -25.73
C PRO A 37 -16.41 -8.98 -25.57
N ILE A 38 -16.61 -8.28 -26.69
CA ILE A 38 -17.42 -7.08 -26.84
C ILE A 38 -18.86 -7.39 -26.38
N LEU A 39 -19.23 -6.92 -25.19
CA LEU A 39 -20.62 -6.79 -24.77
C LEU A 39 -21.07 -5.38 -25.12
N HIS A 40 -21.94 -5.32 -26.14
CA HIS A 40 -22.59 -4.11 -26.63
C HIS A 40 -23.35 -3.41 -25.49
N ASP A 41 -22.89 -2.20 -25.15
CA ASP A 41 -23.62 -0.93 -25.24
C ASP A 41 -23.13 0.04 -24.14
N SER A 42 -22.93 1.31 -24.48
CA SER A 42 -22.27 2.41 -23.74
C SER A 42 -20.74 2.50 -23.87
N ASP A 43 -20.27 3.67 -24.35
CA ASP A 43 -18.91 4.04 -24.75
C ASP A 43 -17.77 3.50 -23.83
N PRO A 44 -17.09 2.40 -24.21
CA PRO A 44 -16.16 1.69 -23.34
C PRO A 44 -14.90 2.49 -22.96
N GLY A 45 -14.46 3.42 -23.83
CA GLY A 45 -13.17 4.10 -23.68
C GLY A 45 -13.05 4.98 -22.43
N SER A 46 -14.10 5.74 -22.09
CA SER A 46 -14.14 6.64 -20.92
C SER A 46 -14.12 5.85 -19.59
N ILE A 47 -14.83 4.73 -19.56
CA ILE A 47 -15.00 3.89 -18.37
C ILE A 47 -13.69 3.23 -17.95
N TYR A 48 -12.95 2.66 -18.92
CA TYR A 48 -11.63 2.07 -18.67
C TYR A 48 -10.60 3.14 -18.29
N LEU A 49 -10.70 4.35 -18.86
CA LEU A 49 -9.81 5.47 -18.53
C LEU A 49 -9.96 5.91 -17.06
N LYS A 50 -11.19 6.10 -16.57
CA LYS A 50 -11.46 6.51 -15.18
C LYS A 50 -11.11 5.43 -14.15
N GLN A 51 -11.31 4.14 -14.48
CA GLN A 51 -10.80 3.05 -13.66
C GLN A 51 -9.26 3.01 -13.63
N SER A 52 -8.61 3.36 -14.74
CA SER A 52 -7.14 3.43 -14.81
C SER A 52 -6.56 4.58 -13.98
N GLU A 53 -7.27 5.69 -13.82
CA GLU A 53 -6.87 6.80 -12.95
C GLU A 53 -6.87 6.39 -11.49
N GLY A 54 -7.97 5.77 -11.02
CA GLY A 54 -8.05 5.24 -9.64
C GLY A 54 -6.95 4.22 -9.32
N LEU A 55 -6.54 3.41 -10.30
CA LEU A 55 -5.42 2.49 -10.15
C LEU A 55 -4.07 3.21 -10.07
N ARG A 56 -3.82 4.24 -10.89
CA ARG A 56 -2.59 5.04 -10.83
C ARG A 56 -2.48 5.79 -9.50
N ASP A 57 -3.57 6.38 -9.03
CA ASP A 57 -3.66 7.03 -7.72
C ASP A 57 -3.30 6.05 -6.61
N ALA A 58 -3.87 4.83 -6.64
CA ALA A 58 -3.58 3.78 -5.68
C ALA A 58 -2.11 3.41 -5.62
N ILE A 59 -1.48 3.18 -6.78
CA ILE A 59 -0.07 2.82 -6.89
C ILE A 59 0.81 3.92 -6.29
N ARG A 60 0.56 5.17 -6.68
CA ARG A 60 1.34 6.32 -6.20
C ARG A 60 1.19 6.49 -4.69
N LEU A 61 -0.05 6.42 -4.21
CA LEU A 61 -0.39 6.55 -2.80
C LEU A 61 0.30 5.47 -1.96
N SER A 62 0.21 4.20 -2.37
CA SER A 62 0.87 3.08 -1.70
C SER A 62 2.40 3.17 -1.74
N ALA A 63 2.99 3.55 -2.87
CA ALA A 63 4.44 3.66 -3.00
C ALA A 63 5.03 4.74 -2.09
N ILE A 64 4.41 5.93 -2.07
CA ILE A 64 4.84 7.04 -1.20
C ILE A 64 4.73 6.65 0.26
N GLU A 65 3.60 6.07 0.67
CA GLU A 65 3.40 5.67 2.07
C GLU A 65 4.36 4.54 2.48
N CYS A 66 4.60 3.57 1.60
CA CYS A 66 5.53 2.48 1.88
C CYS A 66 6.97 3.00 2.07
N GLN A 67 7.43 3.87 1.16
CA GLN A 67 8.72 4.54 1.30
C GLN A 67 8.80 5.39 2.57
N TYR A 68 7.72 6.09 2.91
CA TYR A 68 7.65 6.87 4.14
C TYR A 68 7.81 5.98 5.38
N GLN A 69 7.03 4.89 5.48
CA GLN A 69 7.04 3.99 6.63
C GLN A 69 8.39 3.26 6.81
N PHE A 70 9.14 3.04 5.73
CA PHE A 70 10.41 2.30 5.73
C PHE A 70 11.66 3.19 5.50
N ARG A 71 11.52 4.52 5.52
CA ARG A 71 12.62 5.47 5.21
C ARG A 71 13.86 5.28 6.09
N THR A 72 13.67 4.86 7.32
CA THR A 72 14.70 4.66 8.35
C THR A 72 15.14 3.21 8.51
N GLU A 73 14.76 2.31 7.59
CA GLU A 73 15.08 0.89 7.64
C GLU A 73 15.97 0.43 6.47
N ARG A 74 16.64 -0.72 6.64
CA ARG A 74 17.57 -1.29 5.64
C ARG A 74 16.86 -1.56 4.31
N TRP A 75 15.64 -2.08 4.37
CA TRP A 75 14.72 -2.12 3.24
C TRP A 75 13.87 -0.85 3.29
N ASN A 76 13.93 -0.01 2.24
CA ASN A 76 13.30 1.31 2.18
C ASN A 76 12.12 1.37 1.20
N CYS A 77 11.60 0.22 0.80
CA CYS A 77 10.55 0.13 -0.21
C CYS A 77 10.92 0.77 -1.57
N SER A 78 12.22 0.81 -1.93
CA SER A 78 12.65 1.23 -3.27
C SER A 78 12.29 0.17 -4.32
N LEU A 79 11.44 0.53 -5.28
CA LEU A 79 11.02 -0.34 -6.39
C LEU A 79 11.81 -0.08 -7.70
N GLU A 80 12.86 0.74 -7.62
CA GLU A 80 13.54 1.32 -8.78
C GLU A 80 14.35 0.27 -9.58
N GLY A 81 14.19 0.29 -10.92
CA GLY A 81 14.95 -0.55 -11.87
C GLY A 81 14.63 -2.05 -11.85
N ARG A 82 13.68 -2.50 -11.01
CA ARG A 82 13.41 -3.92 -10.78
C ARG A 82 11.98 -4.30 -11.13
N SER A 83 11.58 -3.99 -12.36
CA SER A 83 10.32 -4.47 -12.98
C SER A 83 10.16 -6.00 -12.89
N SER A 84 11.28 -6.73 -12.86
CA SER A 84 11.35 -8.16 -12.61
C SER A 84 11.01 -8.55 -11.16
N LEU A 85 11.22 -7.68 -10.16
CA LEU A 85 10.84 -7.95 -8.77
C LEU A 85 9.33 -7.97 -8.57
N LEU A 86 8.56 -7.05 -9.15
CA LEU A 86 7.10 -7.16 -9.08
C LEU A 86 6.61 -8.45 -9.77
N LYS A 87 7.32 -8.93 -10.80
CA LYS A 87 7.08 -10.22 -11.46
C LYS A 87 7.54 -11.44 -10.63
N ILE A 88 8.53 -11.28 -9.74
CA ILE A 88 9.08 -12.35 -8.87
C ILE A 88 8.35 -12.39 -7.52
N GLU A 89 8.01 -11.24 -6.95
CA GLU A 89 7.26 -11.02 -5.71
C GLU A 89 5.77 -11.29 -5.94
N PHE A 90 5.14 -10.77 -7.00
CA PHE A 90 3.73 -11.12 -7.28
C PHE A 90 3.57 -12.34 -8.19
N GLY A 91 4.65 -12.92 -8.72
CA GLY A 91 4.59 -13.97 -9.74
C GLY A 91 5.35 -15.27 -9.46
N ASN A 92 5.63 -15.64 -8.20
CA ASN A 92 5.42 -17.03 -7.68
C ASN A 92 6.40 -17.62 -6.66
N LYS A 93 7.34 -16.91 -5.99
CA LYS A 93 8.25 -17.67 -5.10
C LYS A 93 8.27 -17.29 -3.62
N LEU A 94 8.40 -16.03 -3.24
CA LEU A 94 8.80 -15.72 -1.87
C LEU A 94 7.85 -14.74 -1.16
N ARG A 95 7.63 -14.98 0.14
CA ARG A 95 6.70 -14.21 1.00
C ARG A 95 7.40 -13.84 2.30
N PHE A 96 8.21 -12.79 2.22
CA PHE A 96 8.88 -12.16 3.36
C PHE A 96 7.94 -11.22 4.12
N LYS A 97 8.36 -10.83 5.32
CA LYS A 97 7.68 -9.84 6.16
C LYS A 97 7.41 -8.53 5.40
N GLU A 98 8.39 -8.05 4.64
CA GLU A 98 8.33 -6.79 3.87
C GLU A 98 7.34 -6.89 2.71
N THR A 99 7.33 -8.03 2.02
CA THR A 99 6.37 -8.27 0.93
C THR A 99 4.94 -8.40 1.43
N ALA A 100 4.73 -8.92 2.64
CA ALA A 100 3.41 -8.95 3.28
C ALA A 100 2.89 -7.54 3.56
N PHE A 101 3.75 -6.65 4.08
CA PHE A 101 3.40 -5.24 4.23
C PHE A 101 3.14 -4.57 2.88
N LEU A 102 4.02 -4.75 1.90
CA LEU A 102 3.87 -4.17 0.56
C LEU A 102 2.55 -4.59 -0.10
N PHE A 103 2.18 -5.86 0.05
CA PHE A 103 0.90 -6.38 -0.43
C PHE A 103 -0.29 -5.72 0.28
N ALA A 104 -0.23 -5.62 1.61
CA ALA A 104 -1.29 -5.04 2.43
C ALA A 104 -1.47 -3.53 2.15
N ILE A 105 -0.39 -2.75 2.07
CA ILE A 105 -0.45 -1.31 1.78
C ILE A 105 -0.91 -1.04 0.34
N SER A 106 -0.56 -1.92 -0.61
CA SER A 106 -1.05 -1.85 -1.99
C SER A 106 -2.54 -2.16 -2.08
N SER A 107 -2.99 -3.21 -1.39
CA SER A 107 -4.41 -3.58 -1.28
C SER A 107 -5.24 -2.49 -0.61
N ALA A 108 -4.70 -1.89 0.45
CA ALA A 108 -5.30 -0.77 1.14
C ALA A 108 -5.36 0.48 0.24
N GLY A 109 -4.29 0.80 -0.50
CA GLY A 109 -4.27 1.93 -1.43
C GLY A 109 -5.24 1.80 -2.58
N LEU A 110 -5.42 0.58 -3.12
CA LEU A 110 -6.43 0.31 -4.13
C LEU A 110 -7.84 0.49 -3.56
N THR A 111 -8.10 -0.07 -2.37
CA THR A 111 -9.40 0.11 -1.71
C THR A 111 -9.68 1.58 -1.44
N HIS A 112 -8.68 2.31 -0.95
CA HIS A 112 -8.78 3.72 -0.58
C HIS A 112 -9.06 4.62 -1.77
N SER A 113 -8.28 4.46 -2.83
CA SER A 113 -8.42 5.28 -4.04
C SER A 113 -9.74 5.03 -4.74
N LEU A 114 -10.15 3.76 -4.89
CA LEU A 114 -11.43 3.41 -5.51
C LEU A 114 -12.62 3.85 -4.66
N ALA A 115 -12.58 3.64 -3.34
CA ALA A 115 -13.72 3.97 -2.48
C ALA A 115 -13.99 5.48 -2.44
N ARG A 116 -12.91 6.28 -2.44
CA ARG A 116 -12.98 7.74 -2.54
C ARG A 116 -13.34 8.23 -3.94
N ALA A 117 -12.89 7.54 -4.99
CA ALA A 117 -13.26 7.89 -6.36
C ALA A 117 -14.78 7.66 -6.60
N CYS A 118 -15.35 6.60 -6.02
CA CYS A 118 -16.80 6.38 -6.00
C CYS A 118 -17.57 7.46 -5.23
N SER A 119 -17.15 7.78 -4.01
CA SER A 119 -17.84 8.79 -3.18
C SER A 119 -17.68 10.22 -3.69
N SER A 120 -16.64 10.51 -4.47
CA SER A 120 -16.44 11.81 -5.12
C SER A 120 -17.08 11.94 -6.51
N GLY A 121 -17.75 10.90 -7.01
CA GLY A 121 -18.33 10.91 -8.35
C GLY A 121 -17.32 10.87 -9.49
N ARG A 122 -16.04 10.54 -9.22
CA ARG A 122 -15.00 10.37 -10.25
C ARG A 122 -15.13 9.06 -11.02
N MET A 123 -16.00 8.13 -10.58
CA MET A 123 -16.25 6.85 -11.21
C MET A 123 -17.72 6.71 -11.62
N GLU A 124 -17.98 6.19 -12.82
CA GLU A 124 -19.34 6.11 -13.38
C GLU A 124 -20.16 4.90 -12.89
N ARG A 125 -19.50 3.80 -12.52
CA ARG A 125 -20.16 2.52 -12.16
C ARG A 125 -20.24 2.27 -10.65
N CYS A 126 -20.04 3.30 -9.84
CA CYS A 126 -20.21 3.24 -8.40
C CYS A 126 -20.58 4.61 -7.85
N THR A 127 -21.36 4.61 -6.77
CA THR A 127 -21.77 5.80 -6.02
C THR A 127 -21.17 5.73 -4.61
N CYS A 128 -21.52 6.67 -3.72
CA CYS A 128 -21.18 6.51 -2.31
C CYS A 128 -21.80 5.26 -1.69
N ASP A 129 -21.26 4.87 -0.54
CA ASP A 129 -21.95 3.91 0.31
C ASP A 129 -23.20 4.56 0.92
N GLU A 130 -24.36 4.22 0.39
CA GLU A 130 -25.67 4.61 0.93
C GLU A 130 -26.16 3.62 2.01
N SER A 131 -25.37 2.59 2.35
CA SER A 131 -25.81 1.49 3.22
C SER A 131 -26.30 2.02 4.59
N PRO A 132 -27.59 1.86 4.92
CA PRO A 132 -28.12 2.21 6.22
C PRO A 132 -28.00 1.01 7.17
N ASP A 133 -26.80 0.69 7.68
CA ASP A 133 -26.67 -0.41 8.66
C ASP A 133 -26.95 0.04 10.10
N LEU A 134 -28.24 -0.01 10.43
CA LEU A 134 -28.88 -0.55 11.64
C LEU A 134 -28.01 -0.74 12.91
N GLN A 135 -28.15 0.17 13.90
CA GLN A 135 -28.54 -0.20 15.29
C GLN A 135 -28.63 0.97 16.30
N ASN A 136 -28.10 2.16 16.04
CA ASN A 136 -28.16 3.26 17.01
C ASN A 136 -29.16 4.35 16.61
N ARG A 137 -30.45 4.13 16.94
CA ARG A 137 -31.53 5.09 16.69
C ARG A 137 -31.61 6.25 17.71
N GLU A 138 -30.74 6.34 18.70
CA GLU A 138 -30.96 7.31 19.80
C GLU A 138 -29.95 8.48 19.90
N ALA A 139 -28.90 8.54 19.07
CA ALA A 139 -27.95 9.67 19.12
C ALA A 139 -27.44 10.20 17.76
N TRP A 140 -27.52 9.46 16.66
CA TRP A 140 -26.92 9.83 15.37
C TRP A 140 -27.83 9.43 14.19
N GLN A 141 -28.07 10.33 13.24
CA GLN A 141 -28.73 10.05 11.96
C GLN A 141 -27.64 9.79 10.90
N TRP A 142 -27.53 8.59 10.33
CA TRP A 142 -26.60 8.38 9.21
C TRP A 142 -27.08 9.15 7.98
N GLY A 143 -26.19 9.88 7.32
CA GLY A 143 -26.48 10.66 6.12
C GLY A 143 -25.21 11.28 5.51
N GLY A 144 -25.27 11.64 4.22
CA GLY A 144 -24.12 12.11 3.45
C GLY A 144 -23.53 11.04 2.53
N CYS A 145 -22.44 11.37 1.84
CA CYS A 145 -21.84 10.52 0.81
C CYS A 145 -20.55 9.85 1.33
N GLY A 146 -20.68 8.61 1.80
CA GLY A 146 -19.58 7.81 2.37
C GLY A 146 -18.70 7.09 1.35
N ASP A 147 -17.47 6.78 1.75
CA ASP A 147 -16.53 6.02 0.93
C ASP A 147 -17.10 4.61 0.65
N ASN A 148 -17.15 4.20 -0.63
CA ASN A 148 -17.76 2.92 -1.02
C ASN A 148 -16.82 1.73 -0.84
N LEU A 149 -16.60 1.32 0.41
CA LEU A 149 -15.76 0.18 0.75
C LEU A 149 -16.28 -1.13 0.16
N LYS A 150 -17.61 -1.31 0.11
CA LYS A 150 -18.24 -2.53 -0.41
C LYS A 150 -17.87 -2.75 -1.88
N TYR A 151 -18.00 -1.70 -2.70
CA TYR A 151 -17.57 -1.72 -4.09
C TYR A 151 -16.07 -2.01 -4.19
N SER A 152 -15.24 -1.28 -3.45
CA SER A 152 -13.79 -1.39 -3.59
C SER A 152 -13.22 -2.72 -3.13
N ILE A 153 -13.74 -3.29 -2.03
CA ILE A 153 -13.35 -4.63 -1.56
C ILE A 153 -13.83 -5.70 -2.56
N LYS A 154 -15.02 -5.54 -3.15
CA LYS A 154 -15.50 -6.45 -4.20
C LYS A 154 -14.61 -6.39 -5.43
N PHE A 155 -14.24 -5.18 -5.87
CA PHE A 155 -13.30 -4.97 -6.97
C PHE A 155 -11.95 -5.61 -6.66
N LEU A 156 -11.37 -5.31 -5.50
CA LEU A 156 -10.08 -5.85 -5.04
C LEU A 156 -10.08 -7.38 -5.02
N LYS A 157 -11.12 -8.02 -4.47
CA LYS A 157 -11.26 -9.48 -4.48
C LYS A 157 -11.36 -10.06 -5.89
N HIS A 158 -12.09 -9.41 -6.79
CA HIS A 158 -12.16 -9.87 -8.18
C HIS A 158 -10.82 -9.69 -8.90
N PHE A 159 -10.15 -8.58 -8.64
CA PHE A 159 -8.89 -8.19 -9.24
C PHE A 159 -7.72 -9.09 -8.81
N LEU A 160 -7.65 -9.43 -7.52
CA LEU A 160 -6.64 -10.32 -6.95
C LEU A 160 -7.02 -11.81 -7.06
N GLY A 161 -8.32 -12.12 -7.01
CA GLY A 161 -8.89 -13.47 -6.91
C GLY A 161 -9.02 -14.25 -8.22
N GLN A 162 -8.53 -13.71 -9.34
CA GLN A 162 -8.36 -14.47 -10.59
C GLN A 162 -7.38 -15.66 -10.43
N ARG A 163 -6.67 -15.77 -9.29
CA ARG A 163 -5.84 -16.91 -8.91
C ARG A 163 -6.59 -17.77 -7.87
N LYS A 164 -6.89 -19.03 -8.20
CA LYS A 164 -7.61 -19.97 -7.30
C LYS A 164 -6.84 -20.16 -5.98
N ALA A 165 -7.33 -19.53 -4.91
CA ALA A 165 -6.75 -19.58 -3.56
C ALA A 165 -6.79 -20.96 -2.87
N SER A 166 -7.56 -21.91 -3.41
CA SER A 166 -7.91 -23.15 -2.70
C SER A 166 -6.73 -24.09 -2.42
N LYS A 167 -5.62 -24.04 -3.18
CA LYS A 167 -4.45 -24.93 -2.95
C LYS A 167 -3.12 -24.21 -2.74
N ASP A 168 -2.95 -22.97 -3.20
CA ASP A 168 -1.70 -22.24 -3.04
C ASP A 168 -1.63 -21.51 -1.69
N LEU A 169 -0.68 -21.91 -0.83
CA LEU A 169 -0.40 -21.26 0.46
C LEU A 169 -0.12 -19.76 0.28
N ARG A 170 0.55 -19.36 -0.81
CA ARG A 170 0.87 -17.94 -1.07
C ARG A 170 -0.38 -17.12 -1.32
N ALA A 171 -1.29 -17.64 -2.14
CA ALA A 171 -2.56 -16.98 -2.42
C ALA A 171 -3.41 -16.80 -1.15
N ARG A 172 -3.33 -17.74 -0.19
CA ARG A 172 -4.00 -17.62 1.11
C ARG A 172 -3.37 -16.57 2.01
N VAL A 173 -2.03 -16.48 2.03
CA VAL A 173 -1.31 -15.41 2.75
C VAL A 173 -1.65 -14.04 2.17
N ASP A 174 -1.65 -13.91 0.84
CA ASP A 174 -2.03 -12.68 0.14
C ASP A 174 -3.48 -12.28 0.48
N MET A 175 -4.42 -13.24 0.41
CA MET A 175 -5.82 -13.01 0.79
C MET A 175 -5.96 -12.58 2.26
N HIS A 176 -5.20 -13.20 3.18
CA HIS A 176 -5.21 -12.84 4.60
C HIS A 176 -4.75 -11.39 4.81
N ASN A 177 -3.65 -11.00 4.16
CA ASN A 177 -3.07 -9.66 4.28
C ASN A 177 -3.89 -8.56 3.60
N THR A 178 -4.82 -8.91 2.70
CA THR A 178 -5.60 -7.97 1.88
C THR A 178 -6.36 -6.92 2.70
N ASN A 179 -6.98 -7.32 3.82
CA ASN A 179 -7.86 -6.43 4.61
C ASN A 179 -7.25 -6.01 5.96
N ALA A 180 -6.00 -6.35 6.23
CA ALA A 180 -5.38 -6.10 7.53
C ALA A 180 -5.19 -4.60 7.84
N GLY A 181 -5.34 -3.68 6.89
CA GLY A 181 -5.03 -2.25 7.10
C GLY A 181 -6.21 -1.29 7.17
N LEU A 182 -7.42 -1.71 6.77
CA LEU A 182 -8.52 -0.77 6.54
C LEU A 182 -9.15 -0.28 7.85
N LYS A 183 -9.05 1.03 8.12
CA LYS A 183 -9.70 1.70 9.26
C LYS A 183 -10.67 2.77 8.76
N THR A 184 -11.92 2.67 9.23
CA THR A 184 -12.97 3.65 8.93
C THR A 184 -13.19 4.57 10.12
N THR A 185 -13.45 5.84 9.84
CA THR A 185 -13.80 6.88 10.80
C THR A 185 -15.15 7.49 10.43
N CYS A 186 -15.68 8.24 11.38
CA CYS A 186 -16.90 9.00 11.26
C CYS A 186 -16.54 10.45 10.92
N LYS A 187 -17.08 11.02 9.84
CA LYS A 187 -16.94 12.45 9.53
C LYS A 187 -18.26 13.17 9.82
N CYS A 188 -18.18 14.33 10.47
CA CYS A 188 -19.33 15.11 10.92
C CYS A 188 -19.64 16.30 9.98
N HIS A 189 -20.91 16.69 9.90
CA HIS A 189 -21.42 17.74 8.98
C HIS A 189 -21.94 19.03 9.67
N GLY A 190 -21.73 19.25 10.97
CA GLY A 190 -22.19 20.49 11.62
C GLY A 190 -21.44 21.75 11.19
N VAL A 191 -21.95 22.92 11.57
CA VAL A 191 -21.30 24.23 11.31
C VAL A 191 -19.84 24.17 11.75
N SER A 192 -18.92 24.55 10.86
CA SER A 192 -17.47 24.46 11.06
C SER A 192 -16.92 23.05 11.34
N GLY A 193 -17.62 21.99 10.90
CA GLY A 193 -17.23 20.59 11.12
C GLY A 193 -17.65 20.02 12.47
N SER A 194 -18.54 20.71 13.21
CA SER A 194 -19.02 20.26 14.51
C SER A 194 -19.78 18.93 14.43
N CYS A 195 -19.52 18.03 15.38
CA CYS A 195 -20.32 16.81 15.58
C CYS A 195 -21.59 17.06 16.42
N ALA A 196 -21.91 18.32 16.74
CA ALA A 196 -23.15 18.67 17.44
C ALA A 196 -24.41 18.37 16.60
N VAL A 197 -24.28 18.36 15.27
CA VAL A 197 -25.30 17.82 14.36
C VAL A 197 -25.11 16.31 14.28
N ARG A 198 -26.20 15.56 14.48
CA ARG A 198 -26.25 14.10 14.60
C ARG A 198 -25.88 13.35 13.32
N THR A 199 -25.49 14.02 12.23
CA THR A 199 -25.27 13.41 10.93
C THR A 199 -23.81 13.13 10.63
N CYS A 200 -23.52 11.85 10.42
CA CYS A 200 -22.19 11.35 10.10
C CYS A 200 -22.26 10.31 8.97
N TRP A 201 -21.18 10.23 8.19
CA TRP A 201 -20.96 9.19 7.20
C TRP A 201 -19.65 8.45 7.46
N LYS A 202 -19.62 7.18 7.06
CA LYS A 202 -18.44 6.33 7.15
C LYS A 202 -17.43 6.75 6.09
N GLN A 203 -16.21 7.05 6.52
CA GLN A 203 -15.10 7.44 5.64
C GLN A 203 -13.86 6.61 5.97
N LEU A 204 -12.98 6.38 5.00
CA LEU A 204 -11.66 5.85 5.30
C LEU A 204 -10.82 6.93 6.01
N SER A 205 -10.10 6.48 7.05
CA SER A 205 -9.06 7.26 7.73
C SER A 205 -8.04 7.83 6.74
N SER A 206 -7.18 8.74 7.22
CA SER A 206 -6.08 9.21 6.37
C SER A 206 -5.22 8.02 5.96
N PHE A 207 -4.70 8.05 4.73
CA PHE A 207 -3.88 6.93 4.26
C PHE A 207 -2.60 6.78 5.09
N HIS A 208 -2.12 7.88 5.66
CA HIS A 208 -1.00 7.88 6.58
C HIS A 208 -1.29 7.08 7.87
N GLU A 209 -2.47 7.25 8.47
CA GLU A 209 -2.89 6.41 9.62
C GLU A 209 -3.01 4.93 9.24
N THR A 210 -3.47 4.64 8.03
CA THR A 210 -3.52 3.27 7.50
C THR A 210 -2.11 2.68 7.36
N GLY A 211 -1.17 3.44 6.81
CA GLY A 211 0.24 3.05 6.71
C GLY A 211 0.88 2.81 8.07
N HIS A 212 0.63 3.70 9.04
CA HIS A 212 1.13 3.56 10.41
C HIS A 212 0.55 2.32 11.10
N LEU A 213 -0.77 2.07 10.98
CA LEU A 213 -1.40 0.87 11.54
C LEU A 213 -0.82 -0.41 10.92
N LEU A 214 -0.65 -0.43 9.60
CA LEU A 214 0.00 -1.54 8.91
C LEU A 214 1.45 -1.72 9.34
N LYS A 215 2.17 -0.63 9.69
CA LYS A 215 3.55 -0.70 10.16
C LYS A 215 3.65 -1.36 11.53
N LEU A 216 2.73 -1.02 12.44
CA LEU A 216 2.63 -1.71 13.75
C LEU A 216 2.32 -3.20 13.58
N LYS A 217 1.42 -3.54 12.64
CA LYS A 217 1.11 -4.93 12.31
C LYS A 217 2.27 -5.65 11.65
N TYR A 218 3.05 -4.93 10.85
CA TYR A 218 4.29 -5.44 10.28
C TYR A 218 5.24 -5.80 11.42
N GLU A 219 5.48 -4.92 12.41
CA GLU A 219 6.39 -5.26 13.51
C GLU A 219 6.04 -6.57 14.21
N ALA A 220 4.74 -6.79 14.45
CA ALA A 220 4.19 -7.99 15.08
C ALA A 220 3.82 -9.13 14.11
N ALA A 221 4.24 -9.07 12.83
CA ALA A 221 3.84 -10.02 11.82
C ALA A 221 4.28 -11.46 12.15
N VAL A 222 3.46 -12.42 11.72
CA VAL A 222 3.57 -13.82 12.15
C VAL A 222 3.99 -14.71 10.98
N LYS A 223 5.01 -15.56 11.21
CA LYS A 223 5.43 -16.57 10.23
C LYS A 223 4.46 -17.75 10.27
N VAL A 224 3.93 -18.14 9.12
CA VAL A 224 2.90 -19.19 9.00
C VAL A 224 3.30 -20.29 8.02
N HIS A 225 2.71 -21.46 8.22
CA HIS A 225 2.70 -22.58 7.28
C HIS A 225 1.25 -23.08 7.10
N SER A 226 1.00 -23.86 6.04
CA SER A 226 -0.31 -24.49 5.84
C SER A 226 -0.38 -25.87 6.47
N VAL A 227 -1.51 -26.17 7.10
CA VAL A 227 -1.89 -27.54 7.47
C VAL A 227 -3.22 -27.87 6.79
N THR A 228 -3.27 -28.99 6.09
CA THR A 228 -4.49 -29.50 5.45
C THR A 228 -5.13 -30.52 6.38
N ASN A 229 -6.42 -30.37 6.65
CA ASN A 229 -7.19 -31.39 7.33
C ASN A 229 -7.58 -32.47 6.31
N ASP A 230 -7.05 -33.68 6.47
CA ASP A 230 -7.28 -34.79 5.54
C ASP A 230 -8.75 -35.22 5.47
N ALA A 231 -9.54 -34.96 6.53
CA ALA A 231 -10.96 -35.34 6.58
C ALA A 231 -11.88 -34.33 5.86
N THR A 232 -11.57 -33.03 5.91
CA THR A 232 -12.41 -31.98 5.30
C THR A 232 -11.83 -31.43 3.99
N GLY A 233 -10.54 -31.69 3.72
CA GLY A 233 -9.79 -31.07 2.63
C GLY A 233 -9.53 -29.58 2.84
N GLU A 234 -9.96 -29.01 3.97
CA GLU A 234 -9.75 -27.60 4.29
C GLU A 234 -8.31 -27.36 4.72
N THR A 235 -7.74 -26.25 4.27
CA THR A 235 -6.35 -25.92 4.59
C THR A 235 -6.28 -24.61 5.36
N GLU A 236 -5.71 -24.66 6.56
CA GLU A 236 -5.59 -23.53 7.47
C GLU A 236 -4.16 -22.98 7.53
N LEU A 237 -4.02 -21.70 7.92
CA LEU A 237 -2.74 -21.07 8.20
C LEU A 237 -2.43 -21.19 9.69
N ILE A 238 -1.25 -21.69 10.02
CA ILE A 238 -0.84 -21.94 11.39
C ILE A 238 0.52 -21.30 11.68
N SER A 239 0.65 -20.68 12.86
CA SER A 239 1.93 -20.20 13.39
C SER A 239 2.56 -21.23 14.34
N PRO A 240 3.87 -21.51 14.23
CA PRO A 240 4.62 -22.15 15.31
C PRO A 240 4.71 -21.20 16.51
N LYS A 241 4.56 -21.68 17.75
CA LYS A 241 4.79 -20.87 18.95
C LYS A 241 6.29 -20.72 19.24
N ARG A 242 6.71 -19.52 19.64
CA ARG A 242 7.95 -19.30 20.43
C ARG A 242 7.53 -19.29 21.91
N HIS A 243 8.05 -20.22 22.71
CA HIS A 243 7.87 -20.32 24.18
C HIS A 243 6.46 -20.61 24.71
N SER A 244 6.11 -21.91 24.80
CA SER A 244 5.23 -22.46 25.84
C SER A 244 5.37 -23.97 25.83
N TYR A 245 5.51 -24.59 27.01
CA TYR A 245 5.70 -26.04 27.21
C TYR A 245 4.54 -26.93 26.72
N THR A 246 3.52 -26.35 26.09
CA THR A 246 2.41 -27.06 25.43
C THR A 246 2.40 -26.76 23.93
N LEU A 247 2.62 -27.80 23.13
CA LEU A 247 2.68 -27.77 21.67
C LEU A 247 1.27 -27.59 21.07
N LYS A 248 0.70 -26.38 21.16
CA LYS A 248 -0.55 -26.05 20.45
C LYS A 248 -0.29 -25.00 19.38
N ASN A 249 -0.58 -25.41 18.14
CA ASN A 249 -0.66 -24.58 16.94
C ASN A 249 -1.64 -23.42 17.14
N HIS A 250 -1.26 -22.20 16.73
CA HIS A 250 -2.12 -21.01 16.86
C HIS A 250 -2.51 -20.49 15.47
N VAL A 251 -3.81 -20.25 15.27
CA VAL A 251 -4.37 -19.64 14.06
C VAL A 251 -4.19 -18.11 14.14
N PRO A 252 -3.51 -17.46 13.17
CA PRO A 252 -3.35 -16.01 13.16
C PRO A 252 -4.69 -15.28 13.19
N ARG A 253 -4.77 -14.13 13.89
CA ARG A 253 -5.99 -13.32 13.85
C ARG A 253 -6.16 -12.73 12.46
N THR A 254 -7.40 -12.48 12.06
CA THR A 254 -7.73 -11.82 10.78
C THR A 254 -7.11 -10.43 10.62
N THR A 255 -6.69 -9.82 11.73
CA THR A 255 -6.05 -8.51 11.76
C THR A 255 -4.52 -8.56 11.69
N ASP A 256 -3.92 -9.74 11.85
CA ASP A 256 -2.46 -9.89 11.84
C ASP A 256 -1.93 -9.81 10.39
N LEU A 257 -0.66 -9.41 10.22
CA LEU A 257 0.04 -9.64 8.95
C LEU A 257 0.79 -10.97 9.04
N VAL A 258 0.71 -11.76 7.98
CA VAL A 258 1.32 -13.09 7.93
C VAL A 258 2.30 -13.22 6.76
N TYR A 259 3.35 -14.00 6.95
CA TYR A 259 4.40 -14.26 5.97
C TYR A 259 4.90 -15.70 6.06
N ILE A 260 5.61 -16.19 5.05
CA ILE A 260 6.00 -17.62 4.96
C ILE A 260 7.51 -17.80 5.20
N GLU A 261 8.31 -16.86 4.72
CA GLU A 261 9.76 -17.01 4.59
C GLU A 261 10.51 -15.93 5.35
N ASP A 262 11.70 -16.27 5.82
CA ASP A 262 12.53 -15.29 6.51
C ASP A 262 13.06 -14.24 5.54
N SER A 263 13.08 -12.99 5.99
CA SER A 263 13.57 -11.86 5.20
C SER A 263 15.06 -12.04 4.88
N PRO A 264 15.48 -11.76 3.63
CA PRO A 264 16.89 -11.81 3.28
C PRO A 264 17.66 -10.66 3.96
N SER A 265 18.99 -10.73 3.95
CA SER A 265 19.80 -9.57 4.35
C SER A 265 19.67 -8.44 3.32
N PHE A 266 19.36 -7.24 3.82
CA PHE A 266 19.26 -6.02 3.01
C PHE A 266 20.51 -5.14 3.09
N CYS A 267 21.56 -5.60 3.79
CA CYS A 267 22.78 -4.82 4.00
C CYS A 267 23.56 -4.57 2.70
N ARG A 268 23.71 -5.63 1.90
CA ARG A 268 24.45 -5.61 0.63
C ARG A 268 23.50 -5.61 -0.57
N PRO A 269 23.92 -5.08 -1.73
CA PRO A 269 23.15 -5.16 -2.96
C PRO A 269 22.79 -6.61 -3.29
N SER A 270 21.51 -6.85 -3.54
CA SER A 270 20.96 -8.13 -3.95
C SER A 270 19.78 -7.91 -4.88
N LYS A 271 19.16 -9.00 -5.38
CA LYS A 271 17.89 -8.86 -6.11
C LYS A 271 16.79 -8.20 -5.28
N TYR A 272 16.82 -8.24 -3.95
CA TYR A 272 15.77 -7.71 -3.06
C TYR A 272 16.03 -6.33 -2.47
N SER A 273 17.29 -5.89 -2.40
CA SER A 273 17.65 -4.55 -1.90
C SER A 273 18.84 -3.96 -2.68
N PRO A 274 18.93 -2.64 -2.88
CA PRO A 274 20.14 -1.99 -3.38
C PRO A 274 21.30 -2.02 -2.38
N GLY A 275 21.05 -2.41 -1.13
CA GLY A 275 22.03 -2.32 -0.04
C GLY A 275 21.89 -1.04 0.77
N THR A 276 22.72 -0.91 1.80
CA THR A 276 22.69 0.21 2.77
C THR A 276 23.83 1.20 2.61
N ALA A 277 24.87 0.84 1.85
CA ALA A 277 26.02 1.69 1.60
C ALA A 277 25.60 3.05 1.00
N GLY A 278 26.17 4.13 1.53
CA GLY A 278 25.88 5.50 1.11
C GLY A 278 24.54 6.07 1.59
N ARG A 279 23.69 5.29 2.28
CA ARG A 279 22.42 5.79 2.81
C ARG A 279 22.63 6.63 4.06
N THR A 280 21.84 7.69 4.18
CA THR A 280 21.80 8.53 5.39
C THR A 280 21.19 7.77 6.56
N CYS A 281 21.77 7.95 7.74
CA CYS A 281 21.27 7.42 9.00
C CYS A 281 21.31 8.49 10.10
N SER A 282 20.64 8.21 11.21
CA SER A 282 20.67 9.05 12.41
C SER A 282 21.50 8.37 13.49
N LYS A 283 22.52 9.08 13.97
CA LYS A 283 23.55 8.55 14.87
C LYS A 283 22.97 7.93 16.14
N GLU A 284 22.00 8.59 16.76
CA GLU A 284 21.40 8.17 18.03
C GLU A 284 20.30 7.13 17.85
N THR A 285 19.70 7.02 16.66
CA THR A 285 18.48 6.22 16.48
C THR A 285 18.69 4.94 15.69
N ASN A 286 19.45 4.97 14.60
CA ASN A 286 19.48 3.83 13.68
C ASN A 286 20.78 3.61 12.89
N CYS A 287 21.85 4.39 13.06
CA CYS A 287 23.08 4.17 12.28
C CYS A 287 23.70 2.78 12.50
N GLU A 288 23.68 2.25 13.73
CA GLU A 288 24.21 0.91 14.02
C GLU A 288 23.45 -0.18 13.25
N SER A 289 22.12 -0.12 13.29
CA SER A 289 21.27 -1.08 12.60
C SER A 289 21.32 -0.87 11.09
N MET A 290 21.16 0.36 10.60
CA MET A 290 21.16 0.72 9.18
C MET A 290 22.45 0.36 8.47
N CYS A 291 23.60 0.63 9.09
CA CYS A 291 24.90 0.40 8.48
C CYS A 291 25.47 -1.00 8.79
N CYS A 292 24.64 -1.89 9.33
CA CYS A 292 24.96 -3.31 9.54
C CYS A 292 26.28 -3.53 10.30
N GLY A 293 26.60 -2.66 11.27
CA GLY A 293 27.84 -2.71 12.04
C GLY A 293 29.12 -2.29 11.29
N GLN A 294 29.04 -1.88 10.02
CA GLN A 294 30.20 -1.44 9.21
C GLN A 294 30.65 -0.01 9.53
N GLY A 295 29.90 0.70 10.39
CA GLY A 295 30.12 2.11 10.72
C GLY A 295 29.60 3.09 9.66
N TYR A 296 29.80 4.38 9.92
CA TYR A 296 29.28 5.47 9.10
C TYR A 296 30.33 6.58 8.95
N ASN A 297 30.28 7.30 7.85
CA ASN A 297 31.02 8.54 7.62
C ASN A 297 30.24 9.70 8.22
N THR A 298 30.96 10.71 8.73
CA THR A 298 30.37 11.94 9.28
C THR A 298 30.83 13.12 8.42
N GLN A 299 29.89 13.94 7.97
CA GLN A 299 30.17 15.16 7.22
C GLN A 299 29.45 16.34 7.86
N SER A 300 30.17 17.40 8.20
CA SER A 300 29.57 18.65 8.66
C SER A 300 29.24 19.54 7.47
N LEU A 301 27.97 19.80 7.24
CA LEU A 301 27.47 20.63 6.14
C LEU A 301 26.79 21.87 6.68
N LEU A 302 26.97 23.00 5.99
CA LEU A 302 26.21 24.21 6.27
C LEU A 302 24.87 24.10 5.55
N VAL A 303 23.80 23.87 6.30
CA VAL A 303 22.44 23.74 5.77
C VAL A 303 21.70 25.04 6.02
N THR A 304 21.15 25.63 4.97
CA THR A 304 20.29 26.81 5.09
C THR A 304 18.83 26.36 5.20
N LYS A 305 18.17 26.77 6.28
CA LYS A 305 16.75 26.45 6.57
C LYS A 305 15.98 27.74 6.87
N ALA A 306 14.67 27.68 6.60
CA ALA A 306 13.76 28.72 7.03
C ALA A 306 13.70 28.77 8.57
N CYS A 307 13.87 29.97 9.13
CA CYS A 307 13.88 30.23 10.56
C CYS A 307 13.14 31.54 10.87
N HIS A 308 12.82 31.76 12.15
CA HIS A 308 12.17 32.99 12.63
C HIS A 308 10.95 33.39 11.78
N CYS A 309 10.11 32.41 11.46
CA CYS A 309 8.94 32.61 10.61
C CYS A 309 7.86 33.43 11.32
N GLN A 310 7.39 34.49 10.66
CA GLN A 310 6.29 35.31 11.13
C GLN A 310 5.07 35.14 10.21
N VAL A 311 3.91 34.91 10.81
CA VAL A 311 2.64 34.80 10.08
C VAL A 311 2.08 36.21 9.91
N GLN A 312 1.94 36.65 8.67
CA GLN A 312 1.27 37.92 8.38
C GLN A 312 -0.23 37.70 8.32
N TRP A 313 -1.00 38.60 8.95
CA TRP A 313 -2.46 38.52 9.08
C TRP A 313 -3.18 38.91 7.77
N CYS A 314 -2.84 38.21 6.68
CA CYS A 314 -3.49 38.24 5.36
C CYS A 314 -2.89 37.18 4.40
N CYS A 315 -2.41 36.05 4.97
CA CYS A 315 -2.32 34.71 4.35
C CYS A 315 -0.94 34.21 3.88
N TYR A 316 0.18 34.81 4.28
CA TYR A 316 1.50 34.24 4.00
C TYR A 316 2.42 34.24 5.21
N VAL A 317 3.40 33.33 5.16
CA VAL A 317 4.44 33.17 6.19
C VAL A 317 5.74 33.71 5.60
N GLU A 318 6.34 34.66 6.30
CA GLU A 318 7.64 35.23 5.94
C GLU A 318 8.69 34.67 6.89
N CYS A 319 9.72 34.04 6.35
CA CYS A 319 10.80 33.43 7.13
C CYS A 319 12.14 33.99 6.70
N GLN A 320 13.05 34.13 7.67
CA GLN A 320 14.46 34.40 7.39
C GLN A 320 15.16 33.11 6.94
N GLN A 321 16.28 33.23 6.25
CA GLN A 321 17.15 32.11 5.91
C GLN A 321 18.28 32.04 6.94
N CYS A 322 18.28 31.00 7.79
CA CYS A 322 19.36 30.76 8.74
C CYS A 322 20.23 29.63 8.24
N SER A 323 21.54 29.83 8.25
CA SER A 323 22.52 28.78 7.99
C SER A 323 22.99 28.17 9.30
N GLN A 324 22.81 26.85 9.45
CA GLN A 324 23.27 26.10 10.60
C GLN A 324 24.19 24.97 10.13
N ARG A 325 25.25 24.71 10.91
CA ARG A 325 26.11 23.54 10.68
C ARG A 325 25.38 22.30 11.21
N GLU A 326 25.11 21.34 10.33
CA GLU A 326 24.51 20.06 10.67
C GLU A 326 25.48 18.92 10.32
N GLU A 327 25.46 17.86 11.12
CA GLU A 327 26.20 16.63 10.82
C GLU A 327 25.31 15.66 10.07
N ILE A 328 25.78 15.21 8.91
CA ILE A 328 25.14 14.15 8.12
C ILE A 328 25.96 12.87 8.27
N TYR A 329 25.28 11.79 8.64
CA TYR A 329 25.88 10.46 8.78
C TYR A 329 25.46 9.57 7.62
N THR A 330 26.41 8.93 6.96
CA THR A 330 26.16 8.03 5.82
C THR A 330 26.85 6.69 6.02
N CYS A 331 26.15 5.59 5.73
CA CYS A 331 26.72 4.26 5.89
C CYS A 331 27.94 4.06 4.99
N LYS A 332 29.00 3.45 5.54
CA LYS A 332 30.21 3.09 4.79
C LYS A 332 29.91 2.01 3.74
N HIS A 333 30.82 1.90 2.77
CA HIS A 333 30.79 0.87 1.73
C HIS A 333 31.27 -0.48 2.26
#